data_AF-A0A3B9V838-F1
#
_entry.id   AF-A0A3B9V838-F1
#
_cell.length_a   1.000
_cell.length_b   1.000
_cell.length_c   1.000
_cell.angle_alpha   90.00
_cell.angle_beta   90.00
_cell.angle_gamma   90.00
#
_symmetry.space_group_name_H-M   'P 1'
#
loop_
_entity.id
_entity.type
_entity.pdbx_description
1 polymer ?
#
loop_
_entity_poly.entity_id
_entity_poly.type
_entity_poly.pdbx_seq_one_letter_code
_entity_poly.pdbx_strand_id
1 'polypeptide(L)' 'PDAIVMHPGPINRGVEIDSSVADGNQSVILQQVTNGIAVRMAVMEILAGKS' A
#
# COMPACT_ATOMS: atom_id res chain seq x y z
N PRO A 1 3.53 -18.45 8.71
CA PRO A 1 2.22 -17.79 8.43
C PRO A 1 2.41 -16.29 8.64
N ASP A 2 3.05 -15.65 7.66
CA ASP A 2 3.61 -14.30 7.82
C ASP A 2 3.40 -13.45 6.55
N ALA A 3 2.68 -14.01 5.57
CA ALA A 3 2.34 -13.31 4.35
C ALA A 3 1.37 -12.16 4.66
N ILE A 4 1.61 -11.00 4.05
CA ILE A 4 0.74 -9.83 4.16
C ILE A 4 -0.06 -9.64 2.87
N VAL A 5 -1.17 -8.92 2.97
CA VAL A 5 -2.02 -8.55 1.84
C VAL A 5 -1.81 -7.09 1.49
N MET A 6 -1.47 -6.84 0.22
CA MET A 6 -1.23 -5.52 -0.35
C MET A 6 -2.09 -5.33 -1.61
N HIS A 7 -2.47 -4.09 -1.91
CA HIS A 7 -3.19 -3.73 -3.13
C HIS A 7 -3.11 -2.22 -3.38
N PRO A 8 -2.69 -1.74 -4.56
CA PRO A 8 -2.53 -0.30 -4.84
C PRO A 8 -3.86 0.46 -4.98
N GLY A 9 -4.95 -0.25 -5.29
CA GLY A 9 -6.29 0.32 -5.50
C GLY A 9 -6.48 1.00 -6.86
N PRO A 10 -7.72 1.39 -7.23
CA PRO A 10 -8.98 1.07 -6.54
C PRO A 10 -9.27 -0.44 -6.54
N ILE A 11 -10.03 -0.92 -5.56
CA ILE A 11 -10.26 -2.35 -5.32
C ILE A 11 -11.64 -2.77 -5.83
N ASN A 12 -11.68 -3.76 -6.72
CA ASN A 12 -12.93 -4.41 -7.14
C ASN A 12 -13.23 -5.60 -6.22
N ARG A 13 -13.92 -5.33 -5.10
CA ARG A 13 -14.29 -6.33 -4.09
C ARG A 13 -15.19 -7.42 -4.67
N GLY A 14 -14.92 -8.67 -4.30
CA GLY A 14 -15.65 -9.85 -4.79
C GLY A 14 -15.26 -10.28 -6.21
N VAL A 15 -14.35 -9.56 -6.87
CA VAL A 15 -13.78 -9.92 -8.18
C VAL A 15 -12.28 -10.19 -8.05
N GLU A 16 -11.54 -9.19 -7.57
CA GLU A 16 -10.08 -9.27 -7.40
C GLU A 16 -9.69 -9.83 -6.03
N ILE A 17 -10.46 -9.45 -5.01
CA ILE A 17 -10.19 -9.79 -3.61
C ILE A 17 -11.49 -9.88 -2.82
N ASP A 18 -11.59 -10.89 -1.97
CA ASP A 18 -12.71 -11.01 -1.03
C ASP A 18 -12.59 -9.95 0.07
N SER A 19 -13.74 -9.43 0.54
CA SER A 19 -13.75 -8.39 1.57
C SER A 19 -13.10 -8.84 2.88
N SER A 20 -13.26 -10.12 3.25
CA SER A 20 -12.64 -10.67 4.46
C SER A 20 -11.11 -10.70 4.39
N VAL A 21 -10.54 -10.79 3.17
CA VAL A 21 -9.10 -10.76 2.95
C VAL A 21 -8.59 -9.31 2.91
N ALA A 22 -9.32 -8.43 2.20
CA ALA A 22 -8.97 -7.01 2.11
C ALA A 22 -9.04 -6.28 3.47
N ASP A 23 -9.93 -6.71 4.36
CA ASP A 23 -10.12 -6.11 5.70
C ASP A 23 -9.59 -7.01 6.83
N GLY A 24 -8.95 -8.12 6.48
CA GLY A 24 -8.44 -9.10 7.45
C GLY A 24 -7.18 -8.63 8.19
N ASN A 25 -6.80 -9.36 9.24
CA ASN A 25 -5.67 -9.02 10.12
C ASN A 25 -4.30 -8.91 9.42
N GLN A 26 -4.14 -9.55 8.26
CA GLN A 26 -2.90 -9.51 7.47
C GLN A 26 -2.92 -8.39 6.41
N SER A 27 -4.00 -7.63 6.32
CA SER A 27 -4.13 -6.53 5.37
C SER A 27 -3.34 -5.32 5.82
N VAL A 28 -2.43 -4.89 4.94
CA VAL A 28 -1.67 -3.66 5.09
C VAL A 28 -1.95 -2.68 3.96
N ILE A 29 -3.06 -2.87 3.23
CA ILE A 29 -3.44 -2.09 2.04
C ILE A 29 -3.41 -0.58 2.32
N LEU A 30 -4.05 -0.13 3.41
CA LEU A 30 -4.08 1.29 3.76
C LEU A 30 -2.69 1.80 4.15
N GLN A 31 -1.95 1.03 4.95
CA GLN A 31 -0.58 1.38 5.34
C GLN A 31 0.34 1.50 4.12
N GLN A 32 0.25 0.58 3.15
CA GLN A 32 0.98 0.64 1.90
C GLN A 32 0.68 1.95 1.14
N VAL A 33 -0.60 2.29 0.94
CA VAL A 33 -0.99 3.49 0.21
C VAL A 33 -0.48 4.75 0.91
N THR A 34 -0.61 4.82 2.24
CA THR A 34 -0.06 5.90 3.06
C THR A 34 1.46 6.01 2.93
N ASN A 35 2.18 4.89 2.99
CA ASN A 35 3.64 4.85 2.83
C ASN A 35 4.09 5.39 1.46
N GLY A 36 3.24 5.32 0.43
CA GLY A 36 3.51 5.91 -0.87
C GLY A 36 3.78 7.42 -0.84
N ILE A 37 3.23 8.16 0.14
CA ILE A 37 3.52 9.59 0.32
C ILE A 37 4.99 9.77 0.74
N ALA A 38 5.42 9.06 1.78
CA ALA A 38 6.79 9.13 2.30
C ALA A 38 7.81 8.74 1.22
N VAL A 39 7.53 7.67 0.46
CA VAL A 39 8.40 7.24 -0.65
C VAL A 39 8.52 8.33 -1.72
N ARG A 40 7.40 8.92 -2.17
CA ARG A 40 7.43 10.01 -3.16
C ARG A 40 8.19 11.24 -2.64
N MET A 41 8.01 11.61 -1.38
CA MET A 41 8.75 12.73 -0.77
C MET A 41 10.25 12.46 -0.78
N ALA A 42 10.69 11.27 -0.36
CA ALA A 42 12.10 10.88 -0.37
C ALA A 42 12.69 10.90 -1.79
N VAL A 43 11.96 10.36 -2.77
CA VAL A 43 12.39 10.39 -4.19
C VAL A 43 12.53 11.83 -4.68
N MET A 44 11.56 12.71 -4.40
CA MET A 44 11.63 14.12 -4.78
C MET A 44 12.78 14.87 -4.08
N GLU A 45 13.07 14.55 -2.81
CA GLU A 45 14.19 15.12 -2.06
C GLU A 45 15.54 14.78 -2.71
N ILE A 46 15.74 13.50 -3.05
CA ILE A 46 16.93 13.02 -3.75
C ILE A 46 17.10 13.73 -5.10
N LEU A 47 16.01 13.82 -5.88
CA LEU A 47 16.03 14.50 -7.19
C LEU A 47 16.24 16.00 -7.08
N ALA A 48 15.86 16.63 -5.96
CA ALA A 48 16.11 18.03 -5.68
C ALA A 48 17.54 18.32 -5.18
N GLY A 49 18.40 17.30 -5.02
CA GLY A 49 19.79 17.45 -4.58
C GLY A 49 19.93 17.81 -3.10
N LYS A 50 18.96 17.39 -2.26
CA LYS A 50 18.92 17.70 -0.82
C LYS A 50 19.48 16.58 0.08
N SER A 51 20.05 15.54 -0.54
CA SER A 51 20.63 14.36 0.13
C SER A 51 22.13 14.49 0.40
#